data_AF-A0A6J8B9M4-F1
#
_entry.id   AF-A0A6J8B9M4-F1
#
_cell.length_a   1.000
_cell.length_b   1.000
_cell.length_c   1.000
_cell.angle_alpha   90.00
_cell.angle_beta   90.00
_cell.angle_gamma   90.00
#
_symmetry.space_group_name_H-M   'P 1'
#
loop_
_entity.id
_entity.type
_entity.pdbx_description
1 polymer ?
#
loop_
_entity_poly.entity_id
_entity_poly.type
_entity_poly.pdbx_seq_one_letter_code
_entity_poly.pdbx_strand_id
1 'polypeptide(L)'
;MPNNKRRRMRNQDKNRKLLKNKQRKTKNNKRRKSYKRKLKETAKSINNLKYIDMYTKQKLNENEISILAKGLKFVPSPSIIKAKANLLIDFEELARKMRCKYQFDDGSNKFIPHQFQQKTGYKPSLANNAIEDYIFATKIEIGKLNTKKIKSNMSIKEKIALSTLRNNKNIIIKKADKNSSTVIFDKDKYDKPAMDHLNDPIHYEQFCTLYNNLRYFAASNSLMT
;
A
#
# COMPACT_ATOMS: atom_id res chain seq x y z
N MET A 1 -11.65 58.16 55.67
CA MET A 1 -11.97 56.80 55.19
C MET A 1 -11.01 56.31 54.06
N PRO A 2 -9.71 56.02 54.30
CA PRO A 2 -8.76 55.64 53.22
C PRO A 2 -8.55 54.11 53.05
N ASN A 3 -9.04 53.30 53.99
CA ASN A 3 -8.64 51.89 54.12
C ASN A 3 -9.27 50.94 53.08
N ASN A 4 -10.42 51.30 52.48
CA ASN A 4 -11.12 50.43 51.54
C ASN A 4 -10.46 50.37 50.15
N LYS A 5 -9.85 51.46 49.67
CA LYS A 5 -9.18 51.50 48.34
C LYS A 5 -7.89 50.67 48.32
N ARG A 6 -7.08 50.75 49.39
CA ARG A 6 -5.89 49.91 49.57
C ARG A 6 -6.24 48.42 49.70
N ARG A 7 -7.30 48.07 50.42
CA ARG A 7 -7.81 46.68 50.51
C ARG A 7 -8.26 46.14 49.16
N ARG A 8 -9.01 46.93 48.37
CA ARG A 8 -9.46 46.56 47.02
C ARG A 8 -8.29 46.32 46.05
N MET A 9 -7.30 47.22 46.02
CA MET A 9 -6.08 47.07 45.20
C MET A 9 -5.29 45.80 45.58
N ARG A 10 -5.08 45.56 46.88
CA ARG A 10 -4.36 44.38 47.39
C ARG A 10 -5.09 43.06 47.07
N ASN A 11 -6.43 43.07 47.06
CA ASN A 11 -7.23 41.90 46.66
C ASN A 11 -7.21 41.66 45.14
N GLN A 12 -7.20 42.72 44.33
CA GLN A 12 -7.01 42.60 42.87
C GLN A 12 -5.64 42.01 42.51
N ASP A 13 -4.57 42.44 43.19
CA ASP A 13 -3.22 41.89 42.99
C ASP A 13 -3.11 40.42 43.41
N LYS A 14 -3.73 40.04 44.54
CA LYS A 14 -3.82 38.63 44.97
C LYS A 14 -4.54 37.76 43.93
N ASN A 15 -5.67 38.24 43.40
CA ASN A 15 -6.42 37.54 42.36
C ASN A 15 -5.62 37.43 41.05
N ARG A 16 -4.89 38.46 40.65
CA ARG A 16 -4.01 38.44 39.46
C ARG A 16 -2.86 37.44 39.62
N LYS A 17 -2.25 37.34 40.82
CA LYS A 17 -1.22 36.33 41.13
C LYS A 17 -1.80 34.91 41.13
N LEU A 18 -2.98 34.69 41.69
CA LEU A 18 -3.69 33.39 41.66
C LEU A 18 -4.01 32.95 40.23
N LEU A 19 -4.47 33.86 39.38
CA LEU A 19 -4.77 33.57 37.97
C LEU A 19 -3.51 33.18 37.19
N LYS A 20 -2.40 33.92 37.37
CA LYS A 20 -1.09 33.58 36.78
C LYS A 20 -0.57 32.22 37.25
N ASN A 21 -0.74 31.87 38.51
CA ASN A 21 -0.35 30.56 39.06
C ASN A 21 -1.22 29.42 38.51
N LYS A 22 -2.55 29.61 38.37
CA LYS A 22 -3.43 28.65 37.68
C LYS A 22 -2.99 28.43 36.23
N GLN A 23 -2.68 29.50 35.49
CA GLN A 23 -2.19 29.41 34.10
C GLN A 23 -0.82 28.71 33.98
N ARG A 24 0.10 28.91 34.93
CA ARG A 24 1.39 28.19 34.97
C ARG A 24 1.21 26.70 35.29
N LYS A 25 0.34 26.35 36.24
CA LYS A 25 0.00 24.95 36.57
C LYS A 25 -0.63 24.22 35.37
N THR A 26 -1.55 24.87 34.63
CA THR A 26 -2.15 24.27 33.42
C THR A 26 -1.14 24.10 32.30
N LYS A 27 -0.23 25.06 32.08
CA LYS A 27 0.88 24.93 31.11
C LYS A 27 1.82 23.76 31.47
N ASN A 28 2.18 23.61 32.73
CA ASN A 28 3.03 22.51 33.19
C ASN A 28 2.35 21.14 33.05
N ASN A 29 1.05 21.05 33.33
CA ASN A 29 0.27 19.82 33.12
C ASN A 29 0.18 19.45 31.62
N LYS A 30 0.01 20.43 30.73
CA LYS A 30 0.04 20.22 29.27
C LYS A 30 1.41 19.70 28.82
N ARG A 31 2.51 20.29 29.29
CA ARG A 31 3.88 19.85 29.00
C ARG A 31 4.14 18.42 29.48
N ARG A 32 3.78 18.10 30.74
CA ARG A 32 3.90 16.74 31.29
C ARG A 32 3.11 15.71 30.49
N LYS A 33 1.87 16.04 30.08
CA LYS A 33 1.04 15.17 29.24
C LYS A 33 1.67 14.94 27.87
N SER A 34 2.24 15.98 27.26
CA SER A 34 2.95 15.88 25.99
C SER A 34 4.19 14.99 26.08
N TYR A 35 5.00 15.15 27.14
CA TYR A 35 6.20 14.35 27.36
C TYR A 35 5.86 12.86 27.58
N LYS A 36 4.85 12.56 28.41
CA LYS A 36 4.36 11.19 28.59
C LYS A 36 3.86 10.55 27.29
N ARG A 37 3.27 11.32 26.37
CA ARG A 37 2.86 10.82 25.05
C ARG A 37 4.07 10.47 24.19
N LYS A 38 5.08 11.35 24.12
CA LYS A 38 6.34 11.09 23.39
C LYS A 38 7.02 9.82 23.89
N LEU A 39 7.15 9.64 25.20
CA LEU A 39 7.73 8.42 25.78
C LEU A 39 6.99 7.14 25.38
N LYS A 40 5.65 7.20 25.28
CA LYS A 40 4.83 6.06 24.83
C LYS A 40 5.02 5.78 23.34
N GLU A 41 5.11 6.83 22.52
CA GLU A 41 5.38 6.71 21.08
C GLU A 41 6.76 6.10 20.83
N THR A 42 7.80 6.56 21.54
CA THR A 42 9.15 6.00 21.42
C THR A 42 9.20 4.54 21.87
N ALA A 43 8.56 4.20 23.00
CA ALA A 43 8.49 2.81 23.47
C ALA A 43 7.75 1.90 22.48
N LYS A 44 6.69 2.41 21.83
CA LYS A 44 5.97 1.68 20.79
C LYS A 44 6.85 1.46 19.56
N SER A 45 7.56 2.48 19.09
CA SER A 45 8.49 2.36 17.96
C SER A 45 9.61 1.35 18.25
N ILE A 46 10.17 1.36 19.46
CA ILE A 46 11.19 0.38 19.89
C ILE A 46 10.64 -1.05 19.87
N ASN A 47 9.42 -1.26 20.36
CA ASN A 47 8.78 -2.57 20.29
C ASN A 47 8.51 -3.01 18.85
N ASN A 48 8.12 -2.09 17.97
CA ASN A 48 7.88 -2.36 16.56
C ASN A 48 9.16 -2.79 15.81
N LEU A 49 10.33 -2.28 16.21
CA LEU A 49 11.61 -2.68 15.62
C LEU A 49 11.93 -4.17 15.83
N LYS A 50 11.34 -4.84 16.83
CA LYS A 50 11.51 -6.29 17.02
C LYS A 50 11.01 -7.14 15.84
N TYR A 51 10.15 -6.57 15.00
CA TYR A 51 9.57 -7.25 13.84
C TYR A 51 10.27 -6.88 12.53
N ILE A 52 11.37 -6.11 12.60
CA ILE A 52 12.06 -5.55 11.44
C ILE A 52 13.56 -5.81 11.56
N ASP A 53 14.11 -6.57 10.62
CA ASP A 53 15.54 -6.80 10.51
C ASP A 53 16.13 -5.84 9.47
N MET A 54 17.01 -4.93 9.92
CA MET A 54 17.47 -3.80 9.12
C MET A 54 18.94 -3.97 8.73
N TYR A 55 19.18 -4.28 7.45
CA TYR A 55 20.51 -4.40 6.83
C TYR A 55 20.88 -3.19 5.95
N THR A 56 20.00 -2.18 5.93
CA THR A 56 20.20 -0.89 5.25
C THR A 56 20.90 0.12 6.17
N LYS A 57 21.70 1.01 5.58
CA LYS A 57 22.26 2.17 6.30
C LYS A 57 21.24 3.32 6.44
N GLN A 58 20.15 3.29 5.68
CA GLN A 58 19.13 4.33 5.68
C GLN A 58 18.31 4.29 6.98
N LYS A 59 18.09 5.47 7.58
CA LYS A 59 17.21 5.59 8.75
C LYS A 59 15.75 5.65 8.31
N LEU A 60 14.93 4.78 8.89
CA LEU A 60 13.48 4.81 8.73
C LEU A 60 12.81 5.79 9.70
N ASN A 61 11.74 6.40 9.24
CA ASN A 61 10.86 7.21 10.06
C ASN A 61 9.99 6.33 10.98
N GLU A 62 9.53 6.87 12.11
CA GLU A 62 8.66 6.18 13.06
C GLU A 62 7.39 5.62 12.41
N ASN A 63 6.82 6.34 11.43
CA ASN A 63 5.64 5.88 10.70
C ASN A 63 5.97 4.74 9.72
N GLU A 64 7.18 4.72 9.16
CA GLU A 64 7.68 3.65 8.28
C GLU A 64 7.92 2.38 9.10
N ILE A 65 8.54 2.51 10.27
CA ILE A 65 8.69 1.43 11.25
C ILE A 65 7.32 0.91 11.68
N SER A 66 6.37 1.80 11.99
CA SER A 66 5.02 1.41 12.40
C SER A 66 4.28 0.61 11.34
N ILE A 67 4.39 0.99 10.06
CA ILE A 67 3.70 0.27 8.98
C ILE A 67 4.37 -1.08 8.67
N LEU A 68 5.70 -1.13 8.65
CA LEU A 68 6.46 -2.37 8.39
C LEU A 68 6.28 -3.39 9.52
N ALA A 69 6.18 -2.93 10.76
CA ALA A 69 5.90 -3.79 11.91
C ALA A 69 4.48 -4.41 11.90
N LYS A 70 3.55 -3.90 11.08
CA LYS A 70 2.27 -4.60 10.85
C LYS A 70 2.43 -5.87 10.00
N GLY A 71 3.59 -6.03 9.34
CA GLY A 71 3.96 -7.19 8.55
C GLY A 71 3.48 -7.13 7.10
N LEU A 72 4.10 -7.95 6.24
CA LEU A 72 3.85 -7.97 4.80
C LEU A 72 2.49 -8.56 4.39
N LYS A 73 1.82 -9.25 5.33
CA LYS A 73 0.43 -9.74 5.14
C LYS A 73 -0.63 -8.72 5.57
N PHE A 74 -0.21 -7.53 6.03
CA PHE A 74 -1.14 -6.49 6.43
C PHE A 74 -1.91 -5.94 5.22
N VAL A 75 -3.24 -5.95 5.30
CA VAL A 75 -4.12 -5.41 4.24
C VAL A 75 -4.69 -4.06 4.68
N PRO A 76 -4.34 -2.95 4.00
CA PRO A 76 -4.95 -1.65 4.26
C PRO A 76 -6.46 -1.68 4.01
N SER A 77 -7.23 -1.01 4.88
CA SER A 77 -8.67 -0.85 4.63
C SER A 77 -8.92 -0.12 3.30
N PRO A 78 -9.85 -0.60 2.45
CA PRO A 78 -10.14 0.01 1.16
C PRO A 78 -10.62 1.45 1.32
N SER A 79 -10.31 2.29 0.33
CA SER A 79 -10.76 3.69 0.31
C SER A 79 -12.25 3.76 -0.04
N ILE A 80 -13.06 4.28 0.89
CA ILE A 80 -14.51 4.46 0.68
C ILE A 80 -14.78 5.36 -0.54
N ILE A 81 -13.94 6.38 -0.77
CA ILE A 81 -14.09 7.33 -1.88
C ILE A 81 -14.09 6.60 -3.23
N LYS A 82 -13.25 5.56 -3.35
CA LYS A 82 -13.12 4.77 -4.59
C LYS A 82 -13.99 3.52 -4.60
N ALA A 83 -14.63 3.15 -3.49
CA ALA A 83 -15.36 1.89 -3.39
C ALA A 83 -16.50 1.78 -4.41
N LYS A 84 -17.30 2.85 -4.58
CA LYS A 84 -18.40 2.86 -5.56
C LYS A 84 -17.89 2.86 -7.00
N ALA A 85 -16.84 3.64 -7.28
CA ALA A 85 -16.22 3.66 -8.61
C ALA A 85 -15.62 2.30 -8.98
N ASN A 86 -14.90 1.67 -8.05
CA ASN A 86 -14.34 0.33 -8.25
C ASN A 86 -15.45 -0.71 -8.46
N LEU A 87 -16.53 -0.66 -7.67
CA LEU A 87 -17.67 -1.56 -7.85
C LEU A 87 -18.30 -1.44 -9.25
N LEU A 88 -18.38 -0.23 -9.79
CA LEU A 88 -18.87 -0.01 -11.16
C LEU A 88 -17.90 -0.58 -12.21
N ILE A 89 -16.59 -0.43 -12.00
CA ILE A 89 -15.57 -1.03 -12.89
C ILE A 89 -15.65 -2.57 -12.85
N ASP A 90 -15.74 -3.15 -11.65
CA ASP A 90 -15.88 -4.59 -11.46
C ASP A 90 -17.17 -5.11 -12.11
N PHE A 91 -18.26 -4.33 -11.99
CA PHE A 91 -19.52 -4.63 -12.67
C PHE A 91 -19.40 -4.55 -14.19
N GLU A 92 -18.63 -3.61 -14.75
CA GLU A 92 -18.38 -3.56 -16.19
C GLU A 92 -17.58 -4.77 -16.70
N GLU A 93 -16.63 -5.27 -15.90
CA GLU A 93 -15.95 -6.53 -16.22
C GLU A 93 -16.90 -7.73 -16.18
N LEU A 94 -17.80 -7.77 -15.19
CA LEU A 94 -18.85 -8.80 -15.11
C LEU A 94 -19.79 -8.73 -16.31
N ALA A 95 -20.30 -7.54 -16.64
CA ALA A 95 -21.17 -7.31 -17.80
C ALA A 95 -20.48 -7.76 -19.10
N ARG A 96 -19.19 -7.46 -19.27
CA ARG A 96 -18.41 -7.94 -20.41
C ARG A 96 -18.36 -9.47 -20.46
N LYS A 97 -18.11 -10.14 -19.33
CA LYS A 97 -18.12 -11.62 -19.27
C LYS A 97 -19.48 -12.19 -19.62
N MET A 98 -20.56 -11.59 -19.11
CA MET A 98 -21.93 -12.00 -19.42
C MET A 98 -22.22 -11.88 -20.93
N ARG A 99 -21.82 -10.78 -21.56
CA ARG A 99 -21.95 -10.59 -23.02
C ARG A 99 -21.12 -11.59 -23.81
N CYS A 100 -19.88 -11.83 -23.41
CA CYS A 100 -19.01 -12.79 -24.09
C CYS A 100 -19.59 -14.20 -23.99
N LYS A 101 -20.05 -14.61 -22.81
CA LYS A 101 -20.76 -15.88 -22.65
C LYS A 101 -21.98 -15.88 -23.56
N TYR A 102 -22.80 -14.84 -23.47
CA TYR A 102 -23.83 -14.44 -24.43
C TYR A 102 -23.62 -14.93 -25.86
N GLN A 103 -22.63 -14.29 -26.48
CA GLN A 103 -22.37 -14.36 -27.90
C GLN A 103 -21.72 -15.68 -28.33
N PHE A 104 -20.99 -16.33 -27.43
CA PHE A 104 -20.18 -17.51 -27.74
C PHE A 104 -20.67 -18.77 -27.03
N ASP A 105 -21.83 -18.74 -26.36
CA ASP A 105 -22.41 -19.93 -25.75
C ASP A 105 -22.95 -20.82 -26.87
N ASP A 106 -22.12 -21.77 -27.29
CA ASP A 106 -22.45 -22.79 -28.27
C ASP A 106 -23.07 -24.04 -27.62
N GLY A 107 -23.39 -23.97 -26.31
CA GLY A 107 -23.86 -25.11 -25.52
C GLY A 107 -22.79 -26.17 -25.25
N SER A 108 -21.55 -25.94 -25.70
CA SER A 108 -20.42 -26.85 -25.51
C SER A 108 -19.51 -26.33 -24.39
N ASN A 109 -19.35 -27.11 -23.32
CA ASN A 109 -18.45 -26.75 -22.21
C ASN A 109 -16.95 -27.03 -22.53
N LYS A 110 -16.52 -26.92 -23.79
CA LYS A 110 -15.21 -27.46 -24.24
C LYS A 110 -14.06 -26.44 -24.31
N PHE A 111 -14.25 -25.19 -23.89
CA PHE A 111 -13.15 -24.23 -23.95
C PHE A 111 -12.16 -24.41 -22.79
N ILE A 112 -11.00 -25.01 -23.08
CA ILE A 112 -9.85 -25.09 -22.16
C ILE A 112 -8.82 -24.03 -22.62
N PRO A 113 -8.74 -22.87 -21.95
CA PRO A 113 -7.76 -21.86 -22.31
C PRO A 113 -6.34 -22.36 -22.04
N HIS A 114 -5.41 -22.02 -22.93
CA HIS A 114 -4.00 -22.33 -22.73
C HIS A 114 -3.41 -21.49 -21.59
N GLN A 115 -2.49 -22.06 -20.80
CA GLN A 115 -1.92 -21.42 -19.61
C GLN A 115 -1.24 -20.07 -19.89
N PHE A 116 -0.66 -19.91 -21.08
CA PHE A 116 -0.01 -18.66 -21.52
C PHE A 116 -0.86 -17.79 -22.45
N GLN A 117 -2.15 -18.09 -22.58
CA GLN A 117 -3.03 -17.27 -23.41
C GLN A 117 -3.24 -15.90 -22.77
N GLN A 118 -2.92 -14.85 -23.51
CA GLN A 118 -3.17 -13.48 -23.07
C GLN A 118 -4.67 -13.22 -23.00
N LYS A 119 -5.10 -12.45 -22.00
CA LYS A 119 -6.50 -12.03 -21.88
C LYS A 119 -6.85 -11.13 -23.06
N THR A 120 -7.93 -11.47 -23.75
CA THR A 120 -8.45 -10.60 -24.80
C THR A 120 -9.16 -9.39 -24.19
N GLY A 121 -8.92 -8.20 -24.76
CA GLY A 121 -9.66 -6.97 -24.44
C GLY A 121 -11.02 -6.89 -25.15
N TYR A 122 -11.48 -8.00 -25.74
CA TYR A 122 -12.69 -8.03 -26.56
C TYR A 122 -13.92 -7.61 -25.76
N LYS A 123 -14.66 -6.67 -26.34
CA LYS A 123 -15.95 -6.18 -25.85
C LYS A 123 -16.99 -6.44 -26.94
N PRO A 124 -17.95 -7.35 -26.69
CA PRO A 124 -19.07 -7.58 -27.59
C PRO A 124 -19.82 -6.29 -27.91
N SER A 125 -20.36 -6.18 -29.12
CA SER A 125 -21.27 -5.10 -29.49
C SER A 125 -22.54 -5.18 -28.64
N LEU A 126 -23.09 -4.02 -28.27
CA LEU A 126 -24.39 -3.94 -27.62
C LEU A 126 -25.46 -4.45 -28.58
N ALA A 127 -26.36 -5.30 -28.08
CA ALA A 127 -27.50 -5.84 -28.83
C ALA A 127 -28.78 -5.64 -28.01
N ASN A 128 -29.93 -5.53 -28.66
CA ASN A 128 -31.21 -5.42 -27.95
C ASN A 128 -31.68 -6.82 -27.52
N ASN A 129 -31.20 -7.29 -26.37
CA ASN A 129 -31.51 -8.61 -25.83
C ASN A 129 -31.75 -8.54 -24.31
N ALA A 130 -32.35 -9.60 -23.76
CA ALA A 130 -32.69 -9.69 -22.34
C ALA A 130 -31.47 -9.54 -21.39
N ILE A 131 -30.26 -9.81 -21.88
CA ILE A 131 -29.03 -9.67 -21.09
C ILE A 131 -28.63 -8.21 -20.96
N GLU A 132 -28.75 -7.41 -22.02
CA GLU A 132 -28.50 -5.97 -21.90
C GLU A 132 -29.53 -5.30 -20.99
N ASP A 133 -30.81 -5.70 -21.08
CA ASP A 133 -31.85 -5.20 -20.17
C ASP A 133 -31.52 -5.52 -18.71
N TYR A 134 -31.10 -6.76 -18.44
CA TYR A 134 -30.67 -7.19 -17.11
C TYR A 134 -29.43 -6.42 -16.61
N ILE A 135 -28.40 -6.28 -17.45
CA ILE A 135 -27.18 -5.54 -17.12
C ILE A 135 -27.52 -4.07 -16.81
N PHE A 136 -28.40 -3.46 -17.61
CA PHE A 136 -28.82 -2.09 -17.44
C PHE A 136 -29.60 -1.89 -16.13
N ALA A 137 -30.61 -2.74 -15.86
CA ALA A 137 -31.38 -2.70 -14.62
C ALA A 137 -30.47 -2.88 -13.40
N THR A 138 -29.58 -3.88 -13.43
CA THR A 138 -28.62 -4.15 -12.35
C THR A 138 -27.65 -2.99 -12.13
N LYS A 139 -27.20 -2.33 -13.21
CA LYS A 139 -26.34 -1.14 -13.11
C LYS A 139 -27.03 0.00 -12.35
N ILE A 140 -28.33 0.21 -12.61
CA ILE A 140 -29.13 1.21 -11.90
C ILE A 140 -29.25 0.84 -10.42
N GLU A 141 -29.52 -0.42 -10.09
CA GLU A 141 -29.62 -0.88 -8.71
C GLU A 141 -28.30 -0.72 -7.94
N ILE A 142 -27.18 -1.12 -8.54
CA ILE A 142 -25.84 -0.90 -7.99
C ILE A 142 -25.58 0.60 -7.77
N GLY A 143 -26.03 1.44 -8.69
CA GLY A 143 -25.98 2.89 -8.59
C GLY A 143 -26.71 3.45 -7.36
N LYS A 144 -27.77 2.78 -6.89
CA LYS A 144 -28.54 3.18 -5.69
C LYS A 144 -27.94 2.69 -4.37
N LEU A 145 -26.94 1.80 -4.41
CA LEU A 145 -26.33 1.27 -3.19
C LEU A 145 -25.57 2.36 -2.41
N ASN A 146 -25.79 2.38 -1.09
CA ASN A 146 -25.09 3.24 -0.16
C ASN A 146 -23.89 2.52 0.45
N THR A 147 -22.69 3.08 0.28
CA THR A 147 -21.47 2.54 0.89
C THR A 147 -21.38 2.94 2.36
N LYS A 148 -21.24 1.96 3.27
CA LYS A 148 -20.98 2.23 4.69
C LYS A 148 -19.56 2.74 4.88
N LYS A 149 -19.39 3.72 5.78
CA LYS A 149 -18.05 4.21 6.16
C LYS A 149 -17.35 3.16 7.02
N ILE A 150 -16.27 2.59 6.50
CA ILE A 150 -15.38 1.68 7.25
C ILE A 150 -14.32 2.50 7.99
N LYS A 151 -14.07 2.16 9.26
CA LYS A 151 -12.97 2.77 10.03
C LYS A 151 -11.63 2.33 9.43
N SER A 152 -10.76 3.28 9.09
CA SER A 152 -9.44 2.97 8.54
C SER A 152 -8.54 2.32 9.61
N ASN A 153 -7.91 1.21 9.26
CA ASN A 153 -6.90 0.52 10.09
C ASN A 153 -5.48 1.12 9.97
N MET A 154 -5.35 2.28 9.31
CA MET A 154 -4.08 2.96 9.05
C MET A 154 -4.25 4.48 9.16
N SER A 155 -3.28 5.14 9.78
CA SER A 155 -3.27 6.61 9.86
C SER A 155 -2.88 7.25 8.52
N ILE A 156 -3.18 8.54 8.34
CA ILE A 156 -2.75 9.29 7.14
C ILE A 156 -1.21 9.30 7.02
N LYS A 157 -0.50 9.44 8.16
CA LYS A 157 0.97 9.43 8.18
C LYS A 157 1.56 8.09 7.77
N GLU A 158 0.94 6.99 8.20
CA GLU A 158 1.32 5.63 7.77
C GLU A 158 1.04 5.41 6.27
N LYS A 159 -0.05 5.98 5.71
CA LYS A 159 -0.32 5.92 4.26
C LYS A 159 0.74 6.66 3.46
N ILE A 160 1.15 7.83 3.92
CA ILE A 160 2.24 8.61 3.31
C ILE A 160 3.54 7.81 3.40
N ALA A 161 3.87 7.27 4.57
CA ALA A 161 5.05 6.42 4.78
C ALA A 161 5.07 5.22 3.84
N LEU A 162 3.93 4.53 3.65
CA LEU A 162 3.81 3.42 2.71
C LEU A 162 4.09 3.86 1.26
N SER A 163 3.61 5.03 0.86
CA SER A 163 3.89 5.61 -0.46
C SER A 163 5.39 5.92 -0.62
N THR A 164 6.01 6.51 0.40
CA THR A 164 7.46 6.80 0.41
C THR A 164 8.29 5.52 0.29
N LEU A 165 7.97 4.49 1.09
CA LEU A 165 8.64 3.19 1.04
C LEU A 165 8.47 2.52 -0.33
N ARG A 166 7.27 2.55 -0.91
CA ARG A 166 6.98 1.98 -2.23
C ARG A 166 7.79 2.64 -3.35
N ASN A 167 7.99 3.95 -3.26
CA ASN A 167 8.68 4.73 -4.29
C ASN A 167 10.20 4.77 -4.10
N ASN A 168 10.71 4.30 -2.95
CA ASN A 168 12.14 4.25 -2.68
C ASN A 168 12.78 3.07 -3.42
N LYS A 169 13.55 3.38 -4.48
CA LYS A 169 14.24 2.37 -5.30
C LYS A 169 15.55 1.86 -4.67
N ASN A 170 16.03 2.49 -3.60
CA ASN A 170 17.31 2.18 -2.99
C ASN A 170 17.21 1.06 -1.94
N ILE A 171 15.99 0.67 -1.58
CA ILE A 171 15.75 -0.36 -0.58
C ILE A 171 14.97 -1.54 -1.16
N ILE A 172 15.23 -2.72 -0.62
CA ILE A 172 14.48 -3.94 -0.90
C ILE A 172 13.82 -4.39 0.39
N ILE A 173 12.51 -4.61 0.34
CA ILE A 173 11.72 -5.07 1.48
C ILE A 173 11.23 -6.48 1.16
N LYS A 174 11.64 -7.47 1.97
CA LYS A 174 11.26 -8.89 1.79
C LYS A 174 10.85 -9.51 3.11
N LYS A 175 10.17 -10.65 3.04
CA LYS A 175 9.91 -11.50 4.20
C LYS A 175 11.22 -12.20 4.57
N ALA A 176 11.52 -12.32 5.86
CA ALA A 176 12.59 -13.18 6.31
C ALA A 176 12.31 -14.64 5.96
N ASP A 177 13.37 -15.40 5.68
CA ASP A 177 13.30 -16.85 5.49
C ASP A 177 12.89 -17.55 6.80
N LYS A 178 13.52 -17.12 7.90
CA LYS A 178 13.23 -17.58 9.27
C LYS A 178 12.63 -16.42 10.06
N ASN A 179 11.54 -16.69 10.78
CA ASN A 179 10.69 -15.73 11.49
C ASN A 179 9.75 -14.91 10.58
N SER A 180 8.64 -14.45 11.14
CA SER A 180 7.65 -13.62 10.44
C SER A 180 8.07 -12.15 10.29
N SER A 181 9.36 -11.84 10.47
CA SER A 181 9.90 -10.48 10.42
C SER A 181 10.01 -9.97 8.98
N THR A 182 9.99 -8.65 8.87
CA THR A 182 10.21 -7.94 7.61
C THR A 182 11.68 -7.55 7.53
N VAL A 183 12.36 -7.95 6.46
CA VAL A 183 13.79 -7.66 6.24
C VAL A 183 13.93 -6.53 5.24
N ILE A 184 14.87 -5.63 5.52
CA ILE A 184 15.13 -4.45 4.68
C ILE A 184 16.61 -4.41 4.31
N PHE A 185 16.91 -4.40 3.02
CA PHE A 185 18.25 -4.32 2.47
C PHE A 185 18.46 -3.02 1.70
N ASP A 186 19.71 -2.56 1.65
CA ASP A 186 20.14 -1.66 0.57
C ASP A 186 20.13 -2.47 -0.73
N LYS A 187 19.54 -1.90 -1.79
CA LYS A 187 19.40 -2.57 -3.08
C LYS A 187 20.76 -3.03 -3.63
N ASP A 188 21.75 -2.15 -3.63
CA ASP A 188 23.08 -2.45 -4.17
C ASP A 188 23.75 -3.62 -3.43
N LYS A 189 23.57 -3.70 -2.10
CA LYS A 189 24.11 -4.82 -1.30
C LYS A 189 23.39 -6.13 -1.55
N TYR A 190 22.10 -6.07 -1.88
CA TYR A 190 21.30 -7.25 -2.17
C TYR A 190 21.60 -7.80 -3.57
N ASP A 191 21.75 -6.90 -4.55
CA ASP A 191 21.98 -7.27 -5.95
C ASP A 191 23.44 -7.71 -6.20
N LYS A 192 24.41 -7.14 -5.47
CA LYS A 192 25.84 -7.41 -5.65
C LYS A 192 26.20 -8.91 -5.59
N PRO A 193 25.83 -9.70 -4.55
CA PRO A 193 26.19 -11.12 -4.50
C PRO A 193 25.65 -11.93 -5.67
N ALA A 194 24.43 -11.60 -6.13
CA ALA A 194 23.85 -12.28 -7.28
C ALA A 194 24.64 -11.98 -8.56
N MET A 195 25.03 -10.72 -8.76
CA MET A 195 25.86 -10.34 -9.91
C MET A 195 27.27 -10.91 -9.82
N ASP A 196 27.89 -10.90 -8.64
CA ASP A 196 29.21 -11.48 -8.41
C ASP A 196 29.22 -12.99 -8.75
N HIS A 197 28.17 -13.73 -8.36
CA HIS A 197 28.01 -15.14 -8.74
C HIS A 197 27.75 -15.34 -10.23
N LEU A 198 26.88 -14.53 -10.85
CA LEU A 198 26.54 -14.68 -12.27
C LEU A 198 27.70 -14.29 -13.21
N ASN A 199 28.56 -13.38 -12.76
CA ASN A 199 29.76 -12.95 -13.49
C ASN A 199 30.97 -13.85 -13.23
N ASP A 200 30.83 -14.94 -12.46
CA ASP A 200 31.91 -15.88 -12.21
C ASP A 200 32.19 -16.73 -13.48
N PRO A 201 33.34 -16.50 -14.16
CA PRO A 201 33.67 -17.20 -15.40
C PRO A 201 34.03 -18.67 -15.18
N ILE A 202 34.21 -19.11 -13.92
CA ILE A 202 34.48 -20.52 -13.61
C ILE A 202 33.23 -21.36 -13.80
N HIS A 203 32.06 -20.82 -13.44
CA HIS A 203 30.80 -21.57 -13.40
C HIS A 203 29.79 -21.13 -14.47
N TYR A 204 29.89 -19.90 -14.97
CA TYR A 204 28.96 -19.33 -15.94
C TYR A 204 29.68 -18.72 -17.13
N GLU A 205 29.16 -18.95 -18.33
CA GLU A 205 29.60 -18.28 -19.56
C GLU A 205 28.47 -17.39 -20.09
N GLN A 206 28.83 -16.21 -20.58
CA GLN A 206 27.86 -15.28 -21.16
C GLN A 206 27.32 -15.84 -22.48
N PHE A 207 26.02 -16.08 -22.52
CA PHE A 207 25.36 -16.53 -23.75
C PHE A 207 25.35 -15.42 -24.81
N CYS A 208 26.16 -15.58 -25.87
CA CYS A 208 26.20 -14.64 -26.99
C CYS A 208 25.08 -14.94 -28.01
N THR A 209 24.10 -14.04 -28.13
CA THR A 209 22.93 -14.22 -29.02
C THR A 209 23.25 -14.15 -30.51
N LEU A 210 24.40 -13.58 -30.89
CA LEU A 210 24.82 -13.47 -32.30
C LEU A 210 25.01 -14.84 -32.98
N TYR A 211 25.46 -15.86 -32.24
CA TYR A 211 25.80 -17.16 -32.79
C TYR A 211 24.56 -18.02 -33.13
N ASN A 212 23.45 -17.82 -32.43
CA ASN A 212 22.23 -18.61 -32.64
C ASN A 212 21.28 -18.02 -33.67
N ASN A 213 21.24 -16.70 -33.87
CA ASN A 213 20.49 -16.12 -34.99
C ASN A 213 20.98 -16.68 -36.34
N LEU A 214 22.30 -16.90 -36.49
CA LEU A 214 22.88 -17.58 -37.65
C LEU A 214 22.48 -19.06 -37.75
N ARG A 215 22.41 -19.78 -36.62
CA ARG A 215 22.04 -21.20 -36.59
C ARG A 215 20.55 -21.45 -36.87
N TYR A 216 19.67 -20.57 -36.38
CA TYR A 216 18.24 -20.63 -36.69
C TYR A 216 17.93 -20.18 -38.13
N PHE A 217 18.64 -19.19 -38.68
CA PHE A 217 18.52 -18.82 -40.11
C PHE A 217 19.07 -19.90 -41.06
N ALA A 218 20.17 -20.57 -40.71
CA ALA A 218 20.72 -21.66 -41.52
C ALA A 218 19.80 -22.90 -41.52
N ALA A 219 19.17 -23.21 -40.39
CA ALA A 219 18.22 -24.32 -40.28
C ALA A 219 16.90 -24.06 -41.03
N SER A 220 16.42 -22.81 -41.09
CA SER A 220 15.21 -22.48 -41.85
C SER A 220 15.42 -22.48 -43.36
N ASN A 221 16.63 -22.19 -43.84
CA ASN A 221 16.95 -22.19 -45.27
C ASN A 221 17.28 -23.59 -45.83
N SER A 222 17.67 -24.54 -44.98
CA SER A 222 17.91 -25.93 -45.37
C SER A 222 16.64 -26.78 -45.52
N LEU A 223 15.48 -26.26 -45.10
CA LEU A 223 14.16 -26.92 -45.23
C LEU A 223 13.36 -26.40 -46.42
N MET A 224 13.94 -25.52 -47.24
CA MET A 224 13.31 -24.92 -48.44
C MET A 224 14.00 -25.26 -49.76
N THR A 225 14.82 -26.32 -49.78
CA THR A 225 15.39 -26.92 -51.00
C THR A 225 15.11 -28.41 -50.99
#